data_AF-A0A7S1ZAP4-F1
#
_entry.id   AF-A0A7S1ZAP4-F1
#
_cell.length_a   1.000
_cell.length_b   1.000
_cell.length_c   1.000
_cell.angle_alpha   90.00
_cell.angle_beta   90.00
_cell.angle_gamma   90.00
#
_symmetry.space_group_name_H-M   'P 1'
#
loop_
_entity.id
_entity.type
_entity.pdbx_description
1 polymer ?
#
loop_
_entity_poly.entity_id
_entity_poly.type
_entity_poly.pdbx_seq_one_letter_code
_entity_poly.pdbx_strand_id
1 'polypeptide(L)'
;TLLSSGFMLRALRRKGLLPRLRLPGKEEWRGLLEFTGPLLAITVTRLLGFVAMQRRAATLGVSSLAAYQLCINVIIFFLLFGEPLSQLSQTKLPALVDAADGDAVKANLKSIGSLAIGASLAVAGMAYSTVRYGSGLFTSNPAVRSAVQIAAHDVFLNVAVAIVTVAVDGAMLASRDFGFMLGVGVCTNVMQLLYLPRCASLRGIFATFTGRL
;
A
#
# COMPACT_ATOMS: atom_id res chain seq x y z
N THR A 1 19.85 -7.34 1.40
CA THR A 1 19.50 -7.71 2.80
C THR A 1 20.64 -8.43 3.52
N LEU A 2 21.23 -9.50 2.98
CA LEU A 2 22.34 -10.20 3.66
C LEU A 2 23.60 -9.34 3.86
N LEU A 3 24.01 -8.57 2.84
CA LEU A 3 25.14 -7.64 2.92
C LEU A 3 24.92 -6.54 3.97
N SER A 4 23.74 -5.92 3.98
CA SER A 4 23.36 -4.89 4.96
C SER A 4 23.30 -5.44 6.38
N SER A 5 22.76 -6.65 6.57
CA SER A 5 22.78 -7.35 7.86
C SER A 5 24.21 -7.68 8.30
N GLY A 6 25.10 -8.04 7.38
CA GLY A 6 26.52 -8.27 7.65
C GLY A 6 27.27 -7.00 8.10
N PHE A 7 27.02 -5.86 7.44
CA PHE A 7 27.57 -4.57 7.89
C PHE A 7 27.04 -4.15 9.26
N MET A 8 25.74 -4.36 9.52
CA MET A 8 25.14 -4.08 10.83
C MET A 8 25.73 -4.97 11.93
N LEU A 9 25.87 -6.28 11.68
CA LEU A 9 26.52 -7.23 12.59
C LEU A 9 27.97 -6.84 12.87
N ARG A 10 28.71 -6.39 11.85
CA ARG A 10 30.09 -5.93 12.00
C ARG A 10 30.19 -4.64 12.81
N ALA A 11 29.26 -3.71 12.62
CA ALA A 11 29.17 -2.47 13.39
C ALA A 11 28.79 -2.73 14.86
N LEU A 12 27.82 -3.62 15.10
CA LEU A 12 27.41 -4.04 16.45
C LEU A 12 28.56 -4.78 17.16
N ARG A 13 29.29 -5.64 16.44
CA ARG A 13 30.49 -6.32 16.96
C ARG A 13 31.57 -5.32 17.37
N ARG A 14 31.86 -4.32 16.53
CA ARG A 14 32.85 -3.27 16.85
C ARG A 14 32.44 -2.43 18.06
N LYS A 15 31.14 -2.20 18.26
CA LYS A 15 30.61 -1.45 19.40
C LYS A 15 30.40 -2.30 20.66
N GLY A 16 30.71 -3.60 20.62
CA GLY A 16 30.44 -4.51 21.75
C GLY A 16 28.96 -4.73 22.05
N LEU A 17 28.06 -4.35 21.14
CA LEU A 17 26.59 -4.39 21.30
C LEU A 17 25.97 -5.63 20.65
N LEU A 18 26.75 -6.70 20.44
CA LEU A 18 26.19 -7.93 19.86
C LEU A 18 25.19 -8.55 20.85
N PRO A 19 23.91 -8.65 20.49
CA PRO A 19 22.94 -9.33 21.35
C PRO A 19 23.30 -10.82 21.44
N ARG A 20 23.11 -11.41 22.63
CA ARG A 20 23.18 -12.87 22.78
C ARG A 20 22.01 -13.47 22.03
N LEU A 21 22.29 -14.32 21.05
CA LEU A 21 21.27 -15.10 20.34
C LEU A 21 20.52 -15.97 21.36
N ARG A 22 19.27 -15.59 21.64
CA ARG A 22 18.36 -16.29 22.53
C ARG A 22 17.07 -16.57 21.75
N LEU A 23 16.58 -17.80 21.83
CA LEU A 23 15.26 -18.13 21.27
C LEU A 23 14.18 -17.44 22.12
N PRO A 24 13.14 -16.86 21.49
CA PRO A 24 12.09 -16.18 22.24
C PRO A 24 11.35 -17.16 23.13
N GLY A 25 11.00 -16.74 24.34
CA GLY A 25 10.11 -17.47 25.24
C GLY A 25 8.66 -17.49 24.73
N LYS A 26 7.79 -18.31 25.34
CA LYS A 26 6.37 -18.40 24.95
C LYS A 26 5.63 -17.05 25.05
N GLU A 27 5.95 -16.24 26.07
CA GLU A 27 5.33 -14.92 26.26
C GLU A 27 5.80 -13.91 25.21
N GLU A 28 7.09 -13.91 24.88
CA GLU A 28 7.66 -13.07 23.81
C GLU A 28 7.07 -13.45 22.44
N TRP A 29 6.90 -14.75 22.18
CA TRP A 29 6.20 -15.24 20.99
C TRP A 29 4.75 -14.78 20.93
N ARG A 30 4.02 -14.82 22.06
CA ARG A 30 2.64 -14.35 22.13
C ARG A 30 2.54 -12.85 21.86
N GLY A 31 3.40 -12.05 22.49
CA GLY A 31 3.44 -10.60 22.25
C GLY A 31 3.81 -10.25 20.80
N LEU A 32 4.72 -11.02 20.18
CA LEU A 32 5.02 -10.86 18.76
C LEU A 32 3.81 -11.18 17.88
N LEU A 33 3.11 -12.29 18.15
CA LEU A 33 1.93 -12.70 17.37
C LEU A 33 0.76 -11.72 17.50
N GLU A 34 0.61 -11.05 18.64
CA GLU A 34 -0.41 -10.03 18.86
C GLU A 34 -0.29 -8.86 17.87
N PHE A 35 0.94 -8.52 17.46
CA PHE A 35 1.22 -7.49 16.47
C PHE A 35 1.34 -8.05 15.05
N THR A 36 2.16 -9.08 14.86
CA THR A 36 2.48 -9.63 13.53
C THR A 36 1.31 -10.41 12.92
N GLY A 37 0.49 -11.05 13.74
CA GLY A 37 -0.66 -11.83 13.28
C GLY A 37 -1.67 -10.98 12.48
N PRO A 38 -2.20 -9.89 13.06
CA PRO A 38 -3.09 -8.99 12.34
C PRO A 38 -2.44 -8.36 11.11
N LEU A 39 -1.19 -7.92 11.21
CA LEU A 39 -0.45 -7.32 10.09
C LEU A 39 -0.31 -8.31 8.91
N LEU A 40 -0.02 -9.58 9.21
CA LEU A 40 0.04 -10.65 8.22
C LEU A 40 -1.33 -10.88 7.58
N ALA A 41 -2.40 -10.93 8.37
CA ALA A 41 -3.76 -11.10 7.87
C ALA A 41 -4.17 -9.96 6.92
N ILE A 42 -3.82 -8.71 7.26
CA ILE A 42 -4.07 -7.54 6.40
C ILE A 42 -3.28 -7.65 5.09
N THR A 43 -2.01 -8.05 5.17
CA THR A 43 -1.14 -8.22 3.99
C THR A 43 -1.69 -9.31 3.06
N VAL A 44 -2.07 -10.47 3.62
CA VAL A 44 -2.67 -11.58 2.85
C VAL A 44 -3.98 -11.13 2.20
N THR A 45 -4.84 -10.41 2.92
CA THR A 45 -6.10 -9.88 2.38
C THR A 45 -5.85 -8.96 1.19
N ARG A 46 -4.85 -8.07 1.28
CA ARG A 46 -4.46 -7.19 0.16
C ARG A 46 -3.94 -7.96 -1.05
N LEU A 47 -3.12 -8.99 -0.83
CA LEU A 47 -2.58 -9.85 -1.89
C LEU A 47 -3.68 -10.61 -2.62
N LEU A 48 -4.67 -11.14 -1.89
CA LEU A 48 -5.81 -11.84 -2.50
C LEU A 48 -6.57 -10.95 -3.50
N GLY A 49 -6.82 -9.68 -3.14
CA GLY A 49 -7.47 -8.74 -4.05
C GLY A 49 -6.65 -8.51 -5.34
N PHE A 50 -5.33 -8.37 -5.25
CA PHE A 50 -4.47 -8.23 -6.43
C PHE A 50 -4.48 -9.47 -7.33
N VAL A 51 -4.42 -10.67 -6.71
CA VAL A 51 -4.50 -11.94 -7.46
C VAL A 51 -5.85 -12.06 -8.16
N ALA A 52 -6.94 -11.69 -7.50
CA ALA A 52 -8.27 -11.72 -8.09
C ALA A 52 -8.38 -10.76 -9.29
N MET A 53 -7.92 -9.51 -9.14
CA MET A 53 -7.87 -8.53 -10.23
C MET A 53 -7.08 -9.04 -11.44
N GLN A 54 -5.89 -9.60 -11.20
CA GLN A 54 -5.06 -10.16 -12.26
C GLN A 54 -5.76 -11.31 -12.99
N ARG A 55 -6.39 -12.24 -12.24
CA ARG A 55 -7.16 -13.33 -12.82
C ARG A 55 -8.30 -12.80 -13.68
N ARG A 56 -9.02 -11.77 -13.22
CA ARG A 56 -10.10 -11.17 -14.01
C ARG A 56 -9.56 -10.51 -15.28
N ALA A 57 -8.47 -9.76 -15.20
CA ALA A 57 -7.83 -9.15 -16.37
C ALA A 57 -7.40 -10.22 -17.39
N ALA A 58 -6.91 -11.38 -16.93
CA ALA A 58 -6.56 -12.51 -17.80
C ALA A 58 -7.77 -13.04 -18.58
N THR A 59 -8.97 -13.08 -17.99
CA THR A 59 -10.20 -13.50 -18.70
C THR A 59 -10.65 -12.53 -19.79
N LEU A 60 -10.18 -11.27 -19.79
CA LEU A 60 -10.51 -10.28 -20.82
C LEU A 60 -9.59 -10.38 -22.05
N GLY A 61 -8.55 -11.21 -22.00
CA GLY A 61 -7.61 -11.45 -23.08
C GLY A 61 -6.19 -10.94 -22.79
N VAL A 62 -5.25 -11.36 -23.64
CA VAL A 62 -3.81 -11.15 -23.43
C VAL A 62 -3.43 -9.66 -23.42
N SER A 63 -4.01 -8.86 -24.31
CA SER A 63 -3.75 -7.42 -24.37
C SER A 63 -4.23 -6.69 -23.10
N SER A 64 -5.39 -7.08 -22.56
CA SER A 64 -5.92 -6.52 -21.30
C SER A 64 -5.09 -6.94 -20.09
N LEU A 65 -4.59 -8.19 -20.06
CA LEU A 65 -3.69 -8.64 -19.00
C LEU A 65 -2.34 -7.89 -19.04
N ALA A 66 -1.77 -7.69 -20.23
CA ALA A 66 -0.53 -6.91 -20.37
C ALA A 66 -0.73 -5.45 -19.94
N ALA A 67 -1.86 -4.83 -20.32
CA ALA A 67 -2.22 -3.49 -19.90
C ALA A 67 -2.40 -3.39 -18.38
N TYR A 68 -3.08 -4.37 -17.77
CA TYR A 68 -3.22 -4.50 -16.32
C TYR A 68 -1.85 -4.53 -15.64
N GLN A 69 -0.93 -5.38 -16.11
CA GLN A 69 0.39 -5.53 -15.50
C GLN A 69 1.22 -4.24 -15.56
N LEU A 70 1.15 -3.52 -16.68
CA LEU A 70 1.81 -2.23 -16.80
C LEU A 70 1.21 -1.22 -15.81
N CYS A 71 -0.11 -1.07 -15.80
CA CYS A 71 -0.80 -0.13 -14.92
C CYS A 71 -0.56 -0.44 -13.44
N ILE A 72 -0.64 -1.71 -13.01
CA ILE A 72 -0.44 -2.07 -11.60
C ILE A 72 1.01 -1.85 -11.15
N ASN A 73 2.00 -2.10 -12.00
CA ASN A 73 3.40 -1.82 -11.67
C ASN A 73 3.65 -0.32 -11.52
N VAL A 74 3.04 0.50 -12.38
CA VAL A 74 3.11 1.96 -12.24
C VAL A 74 2.44 2.42 -10.94
N ILE A 75 1.26 1.90 -10.63
CA ILE A 75 0.57 2.16 -9.35
C ILE A 75 1.50 1.82 -8.19
N ILE A 76 1.97 0.56 -8.09
CA ILE A 76 2.83 0.09 -7.00
C ILE A 76 4.07 0.98 -6.85
N PHE A 77 4.73 1.33 -7.96
CA PHE A 77 5.89 2.22 -7.93
C PHE A 77 5.57 3.59 -7.30
N PHE A 78 4.47 4.22 -7.71
CA PHE A 78 4.09 5.54 -7.18
C PHE A 78 3.55 5.49 -5.75
N LEU A 79 3.02 4.35 -5.30
CA LEU A 79 2.61 4.16 -3.91
C LEU A 79 3.78 4.29 -2.91
N LEU A 80 5.03 4.01 -3.34
CA LEU A 80 6.21 4.18 -2.47
C LEU A 80 6.37 5.63 -1.98
N PHE A 81 5.86 6.62 -2.70
CA PHE A 81 5.91 8.02 -2.27
C PHE A 81 4.94 8.34 -1.11
N GLY A 82 3.98 7.46 -0.81
CA GLY A 82 3.14 7.57 0.39
C GLY A 82 3.82 7.03 1.66
N GLU A 83 4.83 6.19 1.52
CA GLU A 83 5.51 5.53 2.65
C GLU A 83 6.12 6.53 3.65
N PRO A 84 6.78 7.63 3.24
CA PRO A 84 7.25 8.64 4.18
C PRO A 84 6.14 9.23 5.07
N LEU A 85 4.92 9.40 4.55
CA LEU A 85 3.78 9.92 5.32
C LEU A 85 3.32 8.91 6.38
N SER A 86 3.29 7.63 6.02
CA SER A 86 3.02 6.54 6.95
C SER A 86 4.06 6.51 8.08
N GLN A 87 5.35 6.63 7.73
CA GLN A 87 6.45 6.65 8.71
C GLN A 87 6.42 7.88 9.62
N LEU A 88 6.02 9.06 9.11
CA LEU A 88 5.81 10.25 9.94
C LEU A 88 4.74 10.01 11.02
N SER A 89 3.65 9.33 10.66
CA SER A 89 2.61 8.93 11.62
C SER A 89 3.14 7.94 12.65
N GLN A 90 3.84 6.90 12.20
CA GLN A 90 4.38 5.85 13.06
C GLN A 90 5.47 6.31 14.02
N THR A 91 6.20 7.38 13.68
CA THR A 91 7.28 7.91 14.53
C THR A 91 6.80 8.94 15.55
N LYS A 92 5.82 9.78 15.20
CA LYS A 92 5.36 10.87 16.09
C LYS A 92 4.14 10.52 16.91
N LEU A 93 3.18 9.77 16.34
CA LEU A 93 1.89 9.55 16.98
C LEU A 93 1.98 8.78 18.31
N PRO A 94 2.82 7.74 18.47
CA PRO A 94 2.88 6.99 19.72
C PRO A 94 3.25 7.87 20.93
N ALA A 95 4.25 8.74 20.79
CA ALA A 95 4.68 9.64 21.85
C ALA A 95 3.59 10.66 22.26
N LEU A 96 2.78 11.13 21.30
CA LEU A 96 1.67 12.05 21.57
C LEU A 96 0.50 11.34 22.27
N VAL A 97 0.23 10.09 21.90
CA VAL A 97 -0.78 9.25 22.54
C VAL A 97 -0.37 8.91 23.97
N ASP A 98 0.89 8.53 24.18
CA ASP A 98 1.43 8.22 25.51
C ASP A 98 1.43 9.45 26.43
N ALA A 99 1.59 10.66 25.87
CA ALA A 99 1.49 11.93 26.61
C ALA A 99 0.04 12.34 26.92
N ALA A 100 -0.97 11.60 26.45
CA ALA A 100 -2.40 11.90 26.59
C ALA A 100 -2.81 13.30 26.08
N ASP A 101 -2.05 13.88 25.15
CA ASP A 101 -2.32 15.21 24.58
C ASP A 101 -3.23 15.08 23.34
N GLY A 102 -4.53 15.03 23.60
CA GLY A 102 -5.55 14.84 22.56
C GLY A 102 -5.58 15.95 21.50
N ASP A 103 -5.23 17.20 21.86
CA ASP A 103 -5.25 18.32 20.92
C ASP A 103 -4.01 18.28 20.01
N ALA A 104 -2.84 17.92 20.54
CA ALA A 104 -1.65 17.68 19.74
C ALA A 104 -1.83 16.49 18.78
N VAL A 105 -2.49 15.41 19.23
CA VAL A 105 -2.85 14.26 18.36
C VAL A 105 -3.71 14.72 17.19
N LYS A 106 -4.79 15.47 17.45
CA LYS A 106 -5.68 15.99 16.40
C LYS A 106 -4.95 16.93 15.43
N ALA A 107 -4.12 17.83 15.95
CA ALA A 107 -3.34 18.75 15.13
C ALA A 107 -2.34 18.00 14.22
N ASN A 108 -1.67 16.97 14.76
CA ASN A 108 -0.75 16.13 14.00
C ASN A 108 -1.48 15.35 12.90
N LEU A 109 -2.61 14.71 13.20
CA LEU A 109 -3.42 13.98 12.21
C LEU A 109 -3.95 14.91 11.11
N LYS A 110 -4.38 16.13 11.47
CA LYS A 110 -4.83 17.14 10.49
C LYS A 110 -3.68 17.58 9.58
N SER A 111 -2.49 17.80 10.14
CA SER A 111 -1.29 18.15 9.38
C SER A 111 -0.91 17.03 8.39
N ILE A 112 -0.81 15.79 8.87
CA ILE A 112 -0.50 14.62 8.05
C ILE A 112 -1.56 14.42 6.96
N GLY A 113 -2.84 14.57 7.29
CA GLY A 113 -3.93 14.48 6.32
C GLY A 113 -3.82 15.54 5.22
N SER A 114 -3.50 16.78 5.56
CA SER A 114 -3.31 17.86 4.57
C SER A 114 -2.12 17.60 3.65
N LEU A 115 -1.00 17.10 4.20
CA LEU A 115 0.18 16.70 3.44
C LEU A 115 -0.13 15.51 2.54
N ALA A 116 -0.89 14.53 3.03
CA ALA A 116 -1.30 13.36 2.26
C ALA A 116 -2.16 13.75 1.06
N ILE A 117 -3.14 14.64 1.25
CA ILE A 117 -3.97 15.13 0.13
C ILE A 117 -3.10 15.85 -0.90
N GLY A 118 -2.25 16.79 -0.48
CA GLY A 118 -1.37 17.53 -1.39
C GLY A 118 -0.40 16.63 -2.15
N ALA A 119 0.29 15.73 -1.44
CA ALA A 119 1.21 14.77 -2.04
C ALA A 119 0.49 13.80 -2.96
N SER A 120 -0.69 13.31 -2.58
CA SER A 120 -1.47 12.35 -3.38
C SER A 120 -1.82 12.91 -4.75
N LEU A 121 -2.26 14.17 -4.84
CA LEU A 121 -2.61 14.81 -6.11
C LEU A 121 -1.39 15.00 -7.01
N ALA A 122 -0.26 15.45 -6.44
CA ALA A 122 0.98 15.63 -7.20
C ALA A 122 1.51 14.30 -7.74
N VAL A 123 1.58 13.27 -6.88
CA VAL A 123 2.08 11.95 -7.25
C VAL A 123 1.13 11.24 -8.21
N ALA A 124 -0.18 11.35 -8.01
CA ALA A 124 -1.18 10.83 -8.95
C ALA A 124 -1.08 11.52 -10.32
N GLY A 125 -0.85 12.83 -10.36
CA GLY A 125 -0.62 13.58 -11.60
C GLY A 125 0.61 13.09 -12.36
N MET A 126 1.70 12.78 -11.65
CA MET A 126 2.87 12.14 -12.25
C MET A 126 2.54 10.75 -12.79
N ALA A 127 1.87 9.91 -12.01
CA ALA A 127 1.46 8.57 -12.43
C ALA A 127 0.56 8.60 -13.68
N TYR A 128 -0.42 9.50 -13.70
CA TYR A 128 -1.26 9.75 -14.87
C TYR A 128 -0.43 10.09 -16.11
N SER A 129 0.51 11.01 -15.96
CA SER A 129 1.37 11.47 -17.06
C SER A 129 2.27 10.35 -17.58
N THR A 130 2.84 9.55 -16.68
CA THR A 130 3.63 8.35 -17.04
C THR A 130 2.80 7.35 -17.85
N VAL A 131 1.55 7.10 -17.46
CA VAL A 131 0.68 6.13 -18.17
C VAL A 131 0.18 6.71 -19.50
N ARG A 132 -0.31 7.95 -19.49
CA ARG A 132 -0.93 8.59 -20.66
C ARG A 132 0.08 8.85 -21.78
N TYR A 133 1.24 9.42 -21.43
CA TYR A 133 2.24 9.85 -22.40
C TYR A 133 3.44 8.90 -22.49
N GLY A 134 3.82 8.25 -21.38
CA GLY A 134 4.98 7.36 -21.31
C GLY A 134 4.73 5.90 -21.69
N SER A 135 3.49 5.49 -21.97
CA SER A 135 3.15 4.10 -22.34
C SER A 135 3.96 3.52 -23.51
N GLY A 136 4.40 4.36 -24.45
CA GLY A 136 5.23 3.94 -25.59
C GLY A 136 6.65 3.49 -25.22
N LEU A 137 7.15 3.85 -24.03
CA LEU A 137 8.46 3.39 -23.54
C LEU A 137 8.39 1.95 -22.99
N PHE A 138 7.21 1.52 -22.58
CA PHE A 138 7.01 0.22 -21.93
C PHE A 138 6.50 -0.86 -22.89
N THR A 139 5.84 -0.48 -23.98
CA THR A 139 5.32 -1.45 -24.95
C THR A 139 5.26 -0.88 -26.36
N SER A 140 5.63 -1.71 -27.34
CA SER A 140 5.48 -1.43 -28.76
C SER A 140 4.13 -1.89 -29.33
N ASN A 141 3.33 -2.64 -28.55
CA ASN A 141 2.04 -3.16 -29.02
C ASN A 141 0.94 -2.07 -28.96
N PRO A 142 0.34 -1.67 -30.10
CA PRO A 142 -0.63 -0.58 -30.14
C PRO A 142 -1.93 -0.89 -29.37
N ALA A 143 -2.36 -2.16 -29.32
CA ALA A 143 -3.57 -2.55 -28.58
C ALA A 143 -3.35 -2.43 -27.07
N VAL A 144 -2.19 -2.83 -26.56
CA VAL A 144 -1.83 -2.67 -25.14
C VAL A 144 -1.69 -1.19 -24.79
N ARG A 145 -1.04 -0.41 -25.65
CA ARG A 145 -0.87 1.04 -25.46
C ARG A 145 -2.21 1.76 -25.35
N SER A 146 -3.15 1.47 -26.25
CA SER A 146 -4.49 2.06 -26.21
C SER A 146 -5.22 1.73 -24.91
N ALA A 147 -5.22 0.46 -24.49
CA ALA A 147 -5.85 0.03 -23.24
C ALA A 147 -5.26 0.72 -21.99
N VAL A 148 -3.93 0.85 -21.94
CA VAL A 148 -3.21 1.54 -20.88
C VAL A 148 -3.57 3.03 -20.84
N GLN A 149 -3.60 3.70 -21.99
CA GLN A 149 -3.92 5.12 -22.09
C GLN A 149 -5.37 5.45 -21.71
N ILE A 150 -6.30 4.50 -21.91
CA ILE A 150 -7.69 4.61 -21.45
C ILE A 150 -7.77 4.48 -19.92
N ALA A 151 -6.98 3.57 -19.34
CA ALA A 151 -6.92 3.33 -17.89
C ALA A 151 -6.16 4.43 -17.11
N ALA A 152 -5.59 5.44 -17.77
CA ALA A 152 -4.80 6.49 -17.12
C ALA A 152 -5.56 7.23 -16.02
N HIS A 153 -6.84 7.55 -16.24
CA HIS A 153 -7.68 8.19 -15.22
C HIS A 153 -7.92 7.29 -14.00
N ASP A 154 -8.07 5.99 -14.24
CA ASP A 154 -8.25 5.02 -13.16
C ASP A 154 -6.95 4.86 -12.36
N VAL A 155 -5.77 4.93 -13.02
CA VAL A 155 -4.47 4.97 -12.34
C VAL A 155 -4.32 6.23 -11.49
N PHE A 156 -4.72 7.40 -12.00
CA PHE A 156 -4.71 8.65 -11.22
C PHE A 156 -5.51 8.48 -9.92
N LEU A 157 -6.77 8.04 -10.03
CA LEU A 157 -7.65 7.86 -8.88
C LEU A 157 -7.09 6.84 -7.89
N ASN A 158 -6.58 5.70 -8.40
CA ASN A 158 -5.99 4.67 -7.55
C ASN A 158 -4.77 5.16 -6.78
N VAL A 159 -3.86 5.90 -7.42
CA VAL A 159 -2.67 6.44 -6.73
C VAL A 159 -3.08 7.52 -5.73
N ALA A 160 -4.02 8.39 -6.08
CA ALA A 160 -4.49 9.46 -5.18
C ALA A 160 -5.10 8.86 -3.90
N VAL A 161 -6.06 7.94 -4.05
CA VAL A 161 -6.71 7.29 -2.91
C VAL A 161 -5.70 6.45 -2.13
N ALA A 162 -4.87 5.65 -2.81
CA ALA A 162 -3.91 4.78 -2.13
C ALA A 162 -2.92 5.55 -1.25
N ILE A 163 -2.42 6.72 -1.68
CA ILE A 163 -1.48 7.50 -0.87
C ILE A 163 -2.15 8.03 0.40
N VAL A 164 -3.41 8.47 0.30
CA VAL A 164 -4.20 8.86 1.47
C VAL A 164 -4.42 7.66 2.38
N THR A 165 -4.82 6.51 1.84
CA THR A 165 -5.01 5.27 2.61
C THR A 165 -3.71 4.83 3.30
N VAL A 166 -2.56 4.91 2.64
CA VAL A 166 -1.24 4.58 3.23
C VAL A 166 -0.91 5.50 4.41
N ALA A 167 -1.22 6.78 4.31
CA ALA A 167 -1.03 7.71 5.43
C ALA A 167 -1.96 7.39 6.62
N VAL A 168 -3.22 7.05 6.34
CA VAL A 168 -4.20 6.62 7.37
C VAL A 168 -3.78 5.30 8.01
N ASP A 169 -3.39 4.30 7.21
CA ASP A 169 -2.84 3.03 7.67
C ASP A 169 -1.66 3.26 8.62
N GLY A 170 -0.76 4.18 8.28
CA GLY A 170 0.38 4.54 9.14
C GLY A 170 -0.05 5.07 10.50
N ALA A 171 -1.07 5.93 10.54
CA ALA A 171 -1.63 6.43 11.80
C ALA A 171 -2.29 5.31 12.62
N MET A 172 -3.03 4.42 11.97
CA MET A 172 -3.67 3.27 12.61
C MET A 172 -2.68 2.24 13.17
N LEU A 173 -1.61 1.96 12.42
CA LEU A 173 -0.51 1.11 12.87
C LEU A 173 0.15 1.71 14.11
N ALA A 174 0.33 3.03 14.13
CA ALA A 174 0.91 3.75 15.25
C ALA A 174 0.03 3.69 16.51
N SER A 175 -1.30 3.76 16.35
CA SER A 175 -2.26 3.64 17.45
C SER A 175 -2.59 2.20 17.82
N ARG A 176 -1.99 1.20 17.16
CA ARG A 176 -2.23 -0.24 17.36
C ARG A 176 -3.69 -0.68 17.15
N ASP A 177 -4.45 0.03 16.31
CA ASP A 177 -5.84 -0.33 16.01
C ASP A 177 -5.94 -1.35 14.88
N PHE A 178 -5.39 -2.54 15.12
CA PHE A 178 -5.36 -3.60 14.11
C PHE A 178 -6.73 -4.22 13.84
N GLY A 179 -7.63 -4.17 14.82
CA GLY A 179 -8.99 -4.72 14.72
C GLY A 179 -9.81 -3.97 13.67
N PHE A 180 -9.83 -2.63 13.75
CA PHE A 180 -10.50 -1.81 12.74
C PHE A 180 -9.85 -1.97 11.36
N MET A 181 -8.52 -1.98 11.31
CA MET A 181 -7.77 -2.09 10.05
C MET A 181 -8.07 -3.39 9.32
N LEU A 182 -8.08 -4.51 10.06
CA LEU A 182 -8.42 -5.82 9.50
C LEU A 182 -9.91 -5.89 9.14
N GLY A 183 -10.81 -5.40 9.99
CA GLY A 183 -12.25 -5.43 9.75
C GLY A 183 -12.64 -4.68 8.47
N VAL A 184 -12.17 -3.44 8.31
CA VAL A 184 -12.38 -2.64 7.10
C VAL A 184 -11.74 -3.32 5.90
N GLY A 185 -10.48 -3.76 6.01
CA GLY A 185 -9.76 -4.39 4.90
C GLY A 185 -10.41 -5.70 4.41
N VAL A 186 -10.93 -6.52 5.32
CA VAL A 186 -11.66 -7.75 4.97
C VAL A 186 -13.00 -7.40 4.33
N CYS A 187 -13.76 -6.47 4.93
CA CYS A 187 -15.06 -6.06 4.40
C CYS A 187 -14.94 -5.53 2.97
N THR A 188 -14.02 -4.59 2.73
CA THR A 188 -13.82 -3.99 1.40
C THR A 188 -13.26 -5.01 0.41
N ASN A 189 -12.42 -5.94 0.84
CA ASN A 189 -11.91 -7.02 -0.01
C ASN A 189 -13.01 -8.04 -0.38
N VAL A 190 -13.90 -8.40 0.55
CA VAL A 190 -15.06 -9.26 0.23
C VAL A 190 -15.96 -8.56 -0.78
N MET A 191 -16.26 -7.28 -0.58
CA MET A 191 -17.05 -6.50 -1.56
C MET A 191 -16.37 -6.50 -2.93
N GLN A 192 -15.05 -6.25 -2.98
CA GLN A 192 -14.27 -6.31 -4.21
C GLN A 192 -14.45 -7.65 -4.93
N LEU A 193 -14.28 -8.77 -4.21
CA LEU A 193 -14.36 -10.13 -4.76
C LEU A 193 -15.77 -10.45 -5.29
N LEU A 194 -16.82 -9.91 -4.66
CA LEU A 194 -18.20 -10.08 -5.13
C LEU A 194 -18.49 -9.28 -6.40
N TYR A 195 -17.89 -8.09 -6.57
CA TYR A 195 -18.12 -7.25 -7.74
C TYR A 195 -17.24 -7.62 -8.95
N LEU A 196 -16.02 -8.12 -8.71
CA LEU A 196 -15.04 -8.40 -9.76
C LEU A 196 -15.54 -9.29 -10.93
N PRO A 197 -16.33 -10.36 -10.71
CA PRO A 197 -16.85 -11.20 -11.79
C PRO A 197 -17.77 -10.45 -12.76
N ARG A 198 -18.37 -9.33 -12.33
CA ARG A 198 -19.26 -8.50 -13.16
C ARG A 198 -18.49 -7.50 -14.02
N CYS A 199 -17.20 -7.28 -13.78
CA CYS A 199 -16.40 -6.31 -14.52
C CYS A 199 -16.03 -6.86 -15.90
N ALA A 200 -16.56 -6.28 -16.98
CA ALA A 200 -16.22 -6.64 -18.36
C ALA A 200 -15.06 -5.81 -18.96
N SER A 201 -14.53 -4.83 -18.20
CA SER A 201 -13.50 -3.91 -18.67
C SER A 201 -12.39 -3.71 -17.65
N LEU A 202 -11.22 -3.30 -18.13
CA LEU A 202 -10.06 -2.98 -17.28
C LEU A 202 -10.37 -1.82 -16.32
N ARG A 203 -11.16 -0.84 -16.76
CA ARG A 203 -11.62 0.27 -15.91
C ARG A 203 -12.46 -0.23 -14.74
N GLY A 204 -13.37 -1.17 -15.00
CA GLY A 204 -14.17 -1.79 -13.95
C GLY A 204 -13.31 -2.50 -12.92
N ILE A 205 -12.28 -3.24 -13.35
CA ILE A 205 -11.32 -3.88 -12.45
C ILE A 205 -10.61 -2.84 -11.57
N PHE A 206 -10.08 -1.76 -12.15
CA PHE A 206 -9.41 -0.70 -11.38
C PHE A 206 -10.35 0.11 -10.49
N ALA A 207 -11.61 0.29 -10.86
CA ALA A 207 -12.62 0.93 -10.01
C ALA A 207 -12.88 0.11 -8.74
N THR A 208 -12.91 -1.23 -8.86
CA THR A 208 -13.04 -2.09 -7.66
C THR A 208 -11.83 -1.99 -6.73
N PHE A 209 -10.65 -1.68 -7.26
CA PHE A 209 -9.45 -1.45 -6.45
C PHE A 209 -9.52 -0.11 -5.73
N THR A 210 -9.99 0.95 -6.39
CA THR A 210 -10.20 2.25 -5.75
C THR A 210 -11.21 2.15 -4.61
N GLY A 211 -12.33 1.43 -4.81
CA GLY A 211 -13.33 1.22 -3.76
C GLY A 211 -12.88 0.30 -2.62
N ARG A 212 -11.74 -0.39 -2.76
CA ARG A 212 -11.16 -1.23 -1.71
C ARG A 212 -10.26 -0.45 -0.76
N LEU A 213 -9.54 0.53 -1.31
CA LEU A 213 -8.59 1.40 -0.61
C LEU A 213 -9.31 2.36 0.32
#